data_AF-A0A941CF02-F1
#
_entry.id   AF-A0A941CF02-F1
#
_cell.length_a   1.000
_cell.length_b   1.000
_cell.length_c   1.000
_cell.angle_alpha   90.00
_cell.angle_beta   90.00
_cell.angle_gamma   90.00
#
_symmetry.space_group_name_H-M   'P 1'
#
loop_
_entity.id
_entity.type
_entity.pdbx_description
1 polymer ?
#
loop_
_entity_poly.entity_id
_entity_poly.type
_entity_poly.pdbx_seq_one_letter_code
_entity_poly.pdbx_strand_id
1 'polypeptide(L)'
;MPNYRDDFFTAENIIGYTGELGMNPTVYFRDGDYFGRITQDHGHADNIGRNIVRFAPDYKIVNDISSGSAYEYYDGAYRHKSRNKFIPVSSDSLYELELAINKFKEIKPKYK
;
A
#
# COMPACT_ATOMS: atom_id res chain seq x y z
N MET A 1 -6.25 12.62 17.86
CA MET A 1 -6.64 12.63 16.44
C MET A 1 -5.49 12.00 15.68
N PRO A 2 -5.68 10.92 14.90
CA PRO A 2 -4.60 10.43 14.05
C PRO A 2 -4.34 11.49 12.99
N ASN A 3 -3.15 12.11 13.01
CA ASN A 3 -2.70 13.03 11.97
C ASN A 3 -2.68 12.28 10.64
N TYR A 4 -3.70 12.52 9.82
CA TYR A 4 -3.73 12.04 8.45
C TYR A 4 -2.59 12.74 7.70
N ARG A 5 -1.47 12.04 7.53
CA ARG A 5 -0.31 12.53 6.79
C ARG A 5 -0.65 12.53 5.30
N ASP A 6 -1.40 13.54 4.87
CA ASP A 6 -1.70 13.75 3.44
C ASP A 6 -0.42 13.96 2.62
N ASP A 7 0.61 14.54 3.25
CA ASP A 7 1.96 14.72 2.74
C ASP A 7 2.74 13.40 2.55
N PHE A 8 2.22 12.26 3.02
CA PHE A 8 2.89 10.98 2.91
C PHE A 8 2.61 10.24 1.60
N PHE A 9 1.43 10.42 1.00
CA PHE A 9 1.07 9.71 -0.23
C PHE A 9 1.53 10.48 -1.46
N THR A 10 2.83 10.43 -1.73
CA THR A 10 3.49 11.06 -2.88
C THR A 10 4.13 10.02 -3.78
N ALA A 11 4.49 10.43 -5.01
CA ALA A 11 5.13 9.55 -5.99
C ALA A 11 6.48 9.02 -5.48
N GLU A 12 7.25 9.88 -4.81
CA GLU A 12 8.57 9.59 -4.27
C GLU A 12 8.54 8.51 -3.19
N ASN A 13 7.42 8.42 -2.48
CA ASN A 13 7.24 7.44 -1.42
C ASN A 13 6.73 6.10 -1.96
N ILE A 14 6.37 5.95 -3.24
CA ILE A 14 5.92 4.67 -3.79
C ILE A 14 7.09 3.67 -3.81
N ILE A 15 6.88 2.51 -3.19
CA ILE A 15 7.88 1.41 -3.22
C ILE A 15 7.47 0.26 -4.15
N GLY A 16 6.18 0.16 -4.49
CA GLY A 16 5.68 -0.90 -5.35
C GLY A 16 4.20 -1.16 -5.17
N TYR A 17 3.73 -2.29 -5.70
CA TYR A 17 2.32 -2.61 -5.78
C TYR A 17 2.05 -4.11 -5.70
N THR A 18 0.80 -4.47 -5.41
CA THR A 18 0.29 -5.85 -5.56
C THR A 18 -0.98 -5.82 -6.41
N GLY A 19 -1.09 -6.74 -7.36
CA GLY A 19 -2.15 -6.78 -8.36
C GLY A 19 -1.59 -6.54 -9.75
N GLU A 20 -2.47 -6.45 -10.74
CA GLU A 20 -2.12 -6.20 -12.13
C GLU A 20 -2.18 -4.69 -12.42
N LEU A 21 -1.18 -4.18 -13.15
CA LEU A 21 -1.21 -2.82 -13.69
C LEU A 21 -2.35 -2.72 -14.71
N GLY A 22 -3.07 -1.60 -14.71
CA GLY A 22 -4.31 -1.36 -15.45
C GLY A 22 -5.57 -1.83 -14.71
N MET A 23 -5.42 -2.64 -13.66
CA MET A 23 -6.54 -3.30 -12.97
C MET A 23 -6.71 -2.83 -11.52
N ASN A 24 -6.50 -1.54 -11.25
CA ASN A 24 -6.64 -0.92 -9.93
C ASN A 24 -5.83 -1.65 -8.83
N PRO A 25 -4.48 -1.72 -8.94
CA PRO A 25 -3.65 -2.44 -7.96
C PRO A 25 -3.66 -1.77 -6.58
N THR A 26 -3.22 -2.49 -5.55
CA THR A 26 -2.88 -1.87 -4.26
C THR A 26 -1.48 -1.28 -4.33
N VAL A 27 -1.34 0.00 -4.02
CA VAL A 27 -0.06 0.75 -4.08
C VAL A 27 0.51 0.89 -2.67
N TYR A 28 1.80 0.62 -2.50
CA TYR A 28 2.51 0.63 -1.23
C TYR A 28 3.50 1.80 -1.18
N PHE A 29 3.60 2.42 0.00
CA PHE A 29 4.39 3.63 0.22
C PHE A 29 5.31 3.47 1.44
N ARG A 30 6.49 4.11 1.40
CA ARG A 30 7.44 4.19 2.51
C ARG A 30 8.23 5.52 2.48
N ASP A 31 8.38 6.13 3.65
CA ASP A 31 9.26 7.29 3.92
C ASP A 31 9.96 7.04 5.27
N GLY A 32 11.24 6.68 5.22
CA GLY A 32 11.99 6.19 6.38
C GLY A 32 11.30 5.01 7.08
N ASP A 33 10.91 5.23 8.33
CA ASP A 33 10.20 4.26 9.19
C ASP A 33 8.67 4.35 9.08
N TYR A 34 8.15 5.26 8.25
CA TYR A 34 6.71 5.37 8.00
C TYR A 34 6.31 4.57 6.77
N PHE A 35 5.16 3.88 6.85
CA PHE A 35 4.61 3.09 5.75
C PHE A 35 3.09 3.24 5.63
N GLY A 36 2.58 3.00 4.43
CA GLY A 36 1.16 3.07 4.13
C GLY A 36 0.82 2.37 2.83
N ARG A 37 -0.48 2.30 2.51
CA ARG A 37 -0.96 1.76 1.23
C ARG A 37 -2.26 2.38 0.78
N ILE A 38 -2.49 2.40 -0.53
CA ILE A 38 -3.79 2.73 -1.14
C ILE A 38 -4.33 1.46 -1.77
N THR A 39 -5.48 0.99 -1.31
CA THR A 39 -6.19 -0.13 -1.94
C THR A 39 -7.26 0.44 -2.87
N GLN A 40 -7.14 0.18 -4.16
CA GLN A 40 -8.05 0.77 -5.15
C GLN A 40 -9.29 -0.10 -5.43
N ASP A 41 -9.16 -1.42 -5.28
CA ASP A 41 -10.28 -2.37 -5.44
C ASP A 41 -10.24 -3.51 -4.40
N HIS A 42 -11.42 -3.85 -3.87
CA HIS A 42 -11.63 -4.90 -2.90
C HIS A 42 -13.11 -5.32 -2.84
N GLY A 43 -13.39 -6.60 -2.60
CA GLY A 43 -14.77 -7.11 -2.45
C GLY A 43 -15.54 -6.57 -1.24
N HIS A 44 -14.91 -5.75 -0.41
CA HIS A 44 -15.53 -5.07 0.71
C HIS A 44 -15.15 -3.59 0.61
N ALA A 45 -16.13 -2.73 0.37
CA ALA A 45 -15.90 -1.30 0.09
C ALA A 45 -15.14 -0.59 1.21
N ASP A 46 -15.31 -1.01 2.47
CA ASP A 46 -14.59 -0.45 3.61
C ASP A 46 -13.08 -0.67 3.59
N ASN A 47 -12.59 -1.55 2.70
CA ASN A 47 -11.17 -1.78 2.49
C ASN A 47 -10.57 -0.96 1.33
N ILE A 48 -11.36 -0.13 0.65
CA ILE A 48 -10.93 0.73 -0.46
C ILE A 48 -10.59 2.13 0.05
N GLY A 49 -9.47 2.69 -0.40
CA GLY A 49 -8.94 4.00 0.01
C GLY A 49 -7.56 3.91 0.68
N ARG A 50 -7.17 5.00 1.34
CA ARG A 50 -5.87 5.09 2.02
C ARG A 50 -5.89 4.35 3.35
N ASN A 51 -4.87 3.54 3.62
CA ASN A 51 -4.63 3.04 4.97
C ASN A 51 -4.15 4.18 5.88
N ILE A 52 -4.31 4.01 7.19
CA ILE A 52 -3.59 4.87 8.14
C ILE A 52 -2.08 4.69 7.92
N VAL A 53 -1.35 5.81 7.93
CA VAL A 53 0.12 5.80 7.92
C VAL A 53 0.59 5.31 9.29
N ARG A 54 1.52 4.36 9.30
CA ARG A 54 2.06 3.75 10.50
C ARG A 54 3.56 3.98 10.58
N PHE A 55 4.08 4.06 11.79
CA PHE A 55 5.51 4.04 12.06
C PHE A 55 5.89 2.62 12.49
N ALA A 56 6.85 2.01 11.80
CA ALA A 56 7.49 0.77 12.21
C ALA A 56 8.87 0.64 11.51
N PRO A 57 9.98 0.80 12.25
CA PRO A 57 11.33 0.70 11.67
C PRO A 57 11.63 -0.67 11.06
N ASP A 58 10.96 -1.72 11.57
CA ASP A 58 11.10 -3.09 11.11
C ASP A 58 10.14 -3.46 9.97
N TYR A 59 9.39 -2.49 9.41
CA TYR A 59 8.46 -2.75 8.33
C TYR A 59 9.15 -3.39 7.11
N LYS A 60 8.60 -4.51 6.67
CA LYS A 60 8.99 -5.19 5.43
C LYS A 60 7.81 -5.88 4.77
N ILE A 61 7.87 -5.94 3.45
CA ILE A 61 6.96 -6.73 2.61
C ILE A 61 7.80 -7.76 1.84
N VAL A 62 7.40 -9.03 1.90
CA VAL A 62 8.17 -10.15 1.32
C VAL A 62 7.25 -11.03 0.49
N ASN A 63 7.72 -11.41 -0.70
CA ASN A 63 7.03 -12.38 -1.55
C ASN A 63 7.23 -13.80 -1.02
N ASP A 64 6.14 -14.53 -0.87
CA ASP A 64 6.15 -15.97 -0.70
C ASP A 64 6.01 -16.64 -2.06
N ILE A 65 7.07 -17.34 -2.47
CA ILE A 65 7.14 -18.02 -3.76
C ILE A 65 6.08 -19.11 -3.86
N SER A 66 5.74 -19.77 -2.76
CA SER A 66 4.81 -20.90 -2.76
C SER A 66 3.36 -20.49 -3.01
N SER A 67 2.94 -19.33 -2.46
CA SER A 67 1.56 -18.86 -2.56
C SER A 67 1.35 -17.74 -3.59
N GLY A 68 2.42 -17.22 -4.20
CA GLY A 68 2.33 -16.07 -5.11
C GLY A 68 1.76 -14.82 -4.45
N SER A 69 1.86 -14.71 -3.13
CA SER A 69 1.35 -13.62 -2.30
C SER A 69 2.50 -12.85 -1.66
N ALA A 70 2.22 -11.64 -1.20
CA ALA A 70 3.14 -10.85 -0.38
C ALA A 70 2.67 -10.80 1.07
N TYR A 71 3.61 -10.79 2.00
CA TYR A 71 3.37 -10.76 3.43
C TYR A 71 4.02 -9.51 4.03
N GLU A 72 3.22 -8.68 4.69
CA GLU A 72 3.68 -7.52 5.46
C GLU A 72 3.99 -7.96 6.90
N TYR A 73 5.15 -7.55 7.39
CA TYR A 73 5.62 -7.73 8.76
C TYR A 73 5.99 -6.37 9.34
N TYR A 74 5.57 -6.12 10.58
CA TYR A 74 5.97 -4.96 11.37
C TYR A 74 5.60 -5.19 12.84
N ASP A 75 6.27 -4.47 13.73
CA ASP A 75 6.17 -4.64 15.19
C ASP A 75 6.47 -6.10 15.60
N GLY A 76 7.50 -6.70 15.00
CA GLY A 76 7.99 -8.05 15.29
C GLY A 76 7.08 -9.20 14.85
N ALA A 77 5.99 -8.94 14.11
CA ALA A 77 4.99 -9.95 13.78
C ALA A 77 4.51 -9.90 12.32
N TYR A 78 3.90 -11.00 11.87
CA TYR A 78 3.08 -11.04 10.66
C TYR A 78 1.81 -10.21 10.85
N ARG A 79 1.46 -9.38 9.86
CA ARG A 79 0.35 -8.42 9.98
C ARG A 79 -0.65 -8.47 8.84
N HIS A 80 -0.21 -8.80 7.64
CA HIS A 80 -1.10 -8.83 6.48
C HIS A 80 -0.55 -9.73 5.37
N LYS A 81 -1.46 -10.44 4.70
CA LYS A 81 -1.20 -11.17 3.45
C LYS A 81 -1.98 -10.51 2.32
N SER A 82 -1.31 -10.17 1.24
CA SER A 82 -1.93 -9.68 0.01
C SER A 82 -2.52 -10.83 -0.82
N ARG A 83 -3.31 -10.48 -1.84
CA ARG A 83 -3.87 -11.43 -2.81
C ARG A 83 -2.88 -11.80 -3.93
N ASN A 84 -1.82 -11.02 -4.10
CA ASN A 84 -0.85 -11.13 -5.20
C ASN A 84 0.55 -10.75 -4.74
N LYS A 85 1.58 -11.20 -5.45
CA LYS A 85 2.97 -10.81 -5.20
C LYS A 85 3.15 -9.29 -5.23
N PHE A 86 4.09 -8.84 -4.42
CA PHE A 86 4.63 -7.49 -4.44
C PHE A 86 5.57 -7.34 -5.63
N ILE A 87 5.36 -6.28 -6.41
CA ILE A 87 6.18 -5.91 -7.55
C ILE A 87 6.77 -4.53 -7.22
N PRO A 88 8.11 -4.40 -7.15
CA PRO A 88 8.76 -3.11 -6.95
C PRO A 88 8.37 -2.10 -8.03
N VAL A 89 8.27 -0.82 -7.65
CA VAL A 89 8.01 0.25 -8.61
C VAL A 89 9.15 0.37 -9.62
N SER A 90 8.80 0.75 -10.84
CA SER A 90 9.70 1.05 -11.95
C SER A 90 9.21 2.29 -12.68
N SER A 91 10.02 2.85 -13.58
CA SER A 91 9.62 3.95 -14.48
C SER A 91 8.31 3.63 -15.22
N ASP A 92 8.14 2.38 -15.63
CA ASP A 92 7.03 1.94 -16.47
C ASP A 92 5.72 1.81 -15.69
N SER A 93 5.80 1.64 -14.37
CA SER A 93 4.64 1.51 -13.49
C SER A 93 4.28 2.81 -12.79
N LEU A 94 5.26 3.70 -12.57
CA LEU A 94 5.13 4.87 -11.72
C LEU A 94 3.92 5.75 -12.08
N TYR A 95 3.77 6.10 -13.36
CA TYR A 95 2.68 6.98 -13.82
C TYR A 95 1.30 6.45 -13.42
N GLU A 96 1.06 5.15 -13.59
CA GLU A 96 -0.23 4.56 -13.25
C GLU A 96 -0.45 4.51 -11.73
N LEU A 97 0.60 4.18 -10.97
CA LEU A 97 0.53 4.12 -9.51
C LEU A 97 0.24 5.50 -8.90
N GLU A 98 0.74 6.58 -9.49
CA GLU A 98 0.45 7.96 -9.08
C GLU A 98 -1.03 8.33 -9.24
N LEU A 99 -1.74 7.76 -10.22
CA LEU A 99 -3.18 8.01 -10.39
C LEU A 99 -3.98 7.58 -9.17
N ALA A 100 -3.52 6.57 -8.43
CA ALA A 100 -4.15 6.13 -7.19
C ALA A 100 -4.14 7.23 -6.11
N ILE A 101 -3.08 8.04 -6.04
CA ILE A 101 -2.94 9.14 -5.08
C ILE A 101 -4.05 10.18 -5.29
N ASN A 102 -4.29 10.53 -6.56
CA ASN A 102 -5.29 11.51 -6.96
C ASN A 102 -6.72 10.99 -6.81
N LYS A 103 -6.92 9.70 -7.13
CA LYS A 103 -8.23 9.03 -7.08
C LYS A 103 -8.72 8.79 -5.65
N PHE A 104 -7.82 8.43 -4.73
CA PHE A 104 -8.18 8.09 -3.35
C PHE A 104 -7.58 9.10 -2.38
N LYS A 105 -8.38 10.11 -2.00
CA LYS A 105 -7.97 11.18 -1.08
C LYS A 105 -8.34 10.95 0.37
N GLU A 106 -9.15 9.93 0.65
CA GLU A 106 -9.71 9.66 1.97
C GLU A 106 -9.12 8.38 2.58
N ILE A 107 -9.03 8.34 3.92
CA ILE A 107 -8.80 7.09 4.63
C ILE A 107 -9.95 6.11 4.36
N LYS A 108 -9.61 4.82 4.38
CA LYS A 108 -10.59 3.74 4.28
C LYS A 108 -11.72 3.92 5.32
N PRO A 109 -12.98 3.68 4.95
CA PRO A 109 -14.12 3.79 5.85
C PRO A 109 -13.95 2.98 7.14
N LYS A 110 -13.28 1.83 7.11
CA LYS A 110 -13.03 1.00 8.31
C LYS A 110 -12.19 1.67 9.41
N TYR A 111 -11.56 2.82 9.13
CA TYR A 111 -10.81 3.60 10.10
C TYR A 111 -11.57 4.85 10.58
N LYS A 112 -12.79 5.06 10.08
CA LYS A 112 -13.70 6.13 10.51
C LYS A 112 -14.60 5.63 11.65
#